data_AF-A0A2X0MGD0-F1
#
_entry.id   AF-A0A2X0MGD0-F1
#
_cell.length_a   1.000
_cell.length_b   1.000
_cell.length_c   1.000
_cell.angle_alpha   90.00
_cell.angle_beta   90.00
_cell.angle_gamma   90.00
#
_symmetry.space_group_name_H-M   'P 1'
#
loop_
_entity.id
_entity.type
_entity.pdbx_description
1 polymer ?
#
loop_
_entity_poly.entity_id
_entity_poly.type
_entity_poly.pdbx_seq_one_letter_code
_entity_poly.pdbx_strand_id
1 'polypeptide(L)'
;MMGLDGEGVLIDCDLAVLMDGPFGEAARMERVGTFAFRARYLLEESSRTPLQPWHQIESLVYVILFVVFIRPNGGGDLSGMAEDAEDVWKLLNMDGWAYLSKEGLIRPPVHRQVLLKPYLEHWGDLPELAGETSYLEARWGSGELSHDQLVADLEKLLEKTVQTKQEKIPVIV
;
A
#
# COMPACT_ATOMS: atom_id res chain seq x y z
N MET A 1 -4.52 -9.77 -9.92
CA MET A 1 -5.34 -10.88 -10.46
C MET A 1 -4.90 -12.16 -9.77
N MET A 2 -5.82 -13.08 -9.44
CA MET A 2 -5.46 -14.40 -8.92
C MET A 2 -5.50 -15.41 -10.06
N GLY A 3 -4.41 -16.15 -10.25
CA GLY A 3 -4.34 -17.32 -11.11
C GLY A 3 -5.21 -18.46 -10.57
N LEU A 4 -5.53 -19.42 -11.45
CA LEU A 4 -6.34 -20.60 -11.11
C LEU A 4 -5.65 -21.55 -10.13
N ASP A 5 -4.33 -21.43 -9.99
CA ASP A 5 -3.45 -22.13 -9.06
C ASP A 5 -3.35 -21.44 -7.68
N GLY A 6 -3.99 -20.28 -7.51
CA GLY A 6 -3.89 -19.48 -6.29
C GLY A 6 -2.67 -18.56 -6.26
N GLU A 7 -1.88 -18.47 -7.34
CA GLU A 7 -0.81 -17.47 -7.44
C GLU A 7 -1.39 -16.08 -7.73
N GLY A 8 -0.94 -15.07 -7.00
CA GLY A 8 -1.35 -13.69 -7.22
C GLY A 8 -0.42 -13.01 -8.22
N VAL A 9 -0.96 -12.50 -9.33
CA VAL A 9 -0.23 -11.64 -10.27
C VAL A 9 -0.61 -10.18 -10.03
N LEU A 10 0.38 -9.34 -9.75
CA LEU A 10 0.20 -7.88 -9.74
C LEU A 10 0.23 -7.39 -11.18
N ILE A 11 -0.86 -6.76 -11.64
CA ILE A 11 -0.99 -6.28 -13.02
C ILE A 11 -1.50 -4.84 -12.97
N ASP A 12 -0.71 -3.91 -13.49
CA ASP A 12 -1.11 -2.52 -13.75
C ASP A 12 -1.04 -2.28 -15.27
N CYS A 13 -2.09 -2.68 -16.00
CA CYS A 13 -2.10 -2.63 -17.47
C CYS A 13 -2.61 -1.31 -18.04
N ASP A 14 -3.57 -0.65 -17.38
CA ASP A 14 -4.33 0.41 -18.05
C ASP A 14 -3.64 1.78 -17.99
N LEU A 15 -2.95 2.07 -16.88
CA LEU A 15 -2.21 3.32 -16.71
C LEU A 15 -0.91 3.32 -17.52
N ALA A 16 -0.19 2.19 -17.58
CA ALA A 16 1.08 2.09 -18.32
C ALA A 16 0.88 2.38 -19.82
N VAL A 17 -0.15 1.81 -20.45
CA VAL A 17 -0.44 2.02 -21.88
C VAL A 17 -0.86 3.47 -22.17
N LEU A 18 -1.62 4.09 -21.27
CA LEU A 18 -2.02 5.50 -21.41
C LEU A 18 -0.84 6.46 -21.22
N MET A 19 0.04 6.18 -20.25
CA MET A 19 1.22 7.00 -19.91
C MET A 19 2.34 6.93 -20.96
N ASP A 20 2.39 5.88 -21.78
CA ASP A 20 3.36 5.70 -22.87
C ASP A 20 2.79 6.08 -24.25
N GLY A 21 1.51 6.45 -24.31
CA GLY A 21 0.84 6.94 -25.51
C GLY A 21 1.15 8.42 -25.83
N PRO A 22 0.59 8.96 -26.93
CA PRO A 22 0.82 10.35 -27.36
C PRO A 22 0.31 11.42 -26.38
N PHE A 23 -0.52 11.01 -25.40
CA PHE A 23 -1.00 11.87 -24.31
C PHE A 23 -0.26 11.63 -23.00
N GLY A 24 0.83 10.86 -23.00
CA GLY A 24 1.50 10.35 -21.80
C GLY A 24 1.86 11.41 -20.78
N GLU A 25 2.33 12.58 -21.21
CA GLU A 25 2.69 13.68 -20.30
C GLU A 25 1.45 14.31 -19.62
N ALA A 26 0.35 14.50 -20.36
CA ALA A 26 -0.91 14.99 -19.80
C ALA A 26 -1.60 13.92 -18.93
N ALA A 27 -1.58 12.66 -19.36
CA ALA A 27 -2.13 11.53 -18.64
C ALA A 27 -1.40 11.26 -17.31
N ARG A 28 -0.07 11.43 -17.28
CA ARG A 28 0.72 11.38 -16.02
C ARG A 28 0.31 12.45 -15.02
N MET A 29 -0.26 13.57 -15.50
CA MET A 29 -0.72 14.69 -14.69
C MET A 29 -2.21 14.62 -14.33
N GLU A 30 -2.99 13.73 -14.93
CA GLU A 30 -4.41 13.58 -14.60
C GLU A 30 -4.61 12.86 -13.25
N ARG A 31 -5.48 13.44 -12.42
CA ARG A 31 -5.97 12.85 -11.17
C ARG A 31 -7.13 11.89 -11.41
N VAL A 32 -6.93 10.92 -12.30
CA VAL A 32 -7.88 9.84 -12.59
C VAL A 32 -7.50 8.54 -11.87
N GLY A 33 -8.48 7.65 -11.65
CA GLY A 33 -8.29 6.36 -10.99
C GLY A 33 -8.71 6.32 -9.52
N THR A 34 -8.35 5.25 -8.81
CA THR A 34 -8.73 5.03 -7.41
C THR A 34 -7.75 5.70 -6.46
N PHE A 35 -8.16 6.82 -5.86
CA PHE A 35 -7.29 7.65 -5.01
C PHE A 35 -6.76 6.92 -3.78
N ALA A 36 -7.51 5.95 -3.23
CA ALA A 36 -7.08 5.20 -2.06
C ALA A 36 -5.76 4.45 -2.30
N PHE A 37 -5.52 3.94 -3.51
CA PHE A 37 -4.29 3.22 -3.85
C PHE A 37 -3.18 4.14 -4.39
N ARG A 38 -3.48 5.38 -4.76
CA ARG A 38 -2.49 6.29 -5.35
C ARG A 38 -1.52 6.85 -4.30
N ALA A 39 -0.23 6.94 -4.59
CA ALA A 39 0.75 7.54 -3.68
C ALA A 39 0.39 9.00 -3.32
N ARG A 40 0.67 9.45 -2.08
CA ARG A 40 0.29 10.79 -1.60
C ARG A 40 0.78 11.92 -2.46
N TYR A 41 2.04 11.88 -2.87
CA TYR A 41 2.67 12.95 -3.65
C TYR A 41 2.14 13.07 -5.09
N LEU A 42 1.41 12.07 -5.57
CA LEU A 42 0.66 12.12 -6.83
C LEU A 42 -0.77 12.67 -6.65
N LEU A 43 -1.21 12.86 -5.40
CA LEU A 43 -2.52 13.42 -5.03
C LEU A 43 -2.42 14.89 -4.59
N GLU A 44 -1.23 15.33 -4.18
CA GLU A 44 -0.99 16.72 -3.78
C GLU A 44 -1.24 17.67 -4.97
N GLU A 45 -2.16 18.62 -4.82
CA GLU A 45 -2.60 19.47 -5.93
C GLU A 45 -1.49 20.36 -6.51
N SER A 46 -0.54 20.77 -5.67
CA SER A 46 0.62 21.58 -6.07
C SER A 46 1.75 20.73 -6.66
N SER A 47 1.69 19.41 -6.54
CA SER A 47 2.75 18.52 -7.02
C SER A 47 2.71 18.42 -8.54
N ARG A 48 3.88 18.60 -9.16
CA ARG A 48 4.13 18.23 -10.56
C ARG A 48 5.09 17.04 -10.64
N THR A 49 5.09 16.21 -9.60
CA THR A 49 6.06 15.14 -9.46
C THR A 49 5.73 14.04 -10.46
N PRO A 50 6.63 13.70 -11.38
CA PRO A 50 6.42 12.56 -12.27
C PRO A 50 6.34 11.27 -11.46
N LEU A 51 5.66 10.26 -11.99
CA LEU A 51 5.67 8.92 -11.40
C LEU A 51 7.12 8.44 -11.21
N GLN A 52 7.36 7.73 -10.10
CA GLN A 52 8.66 7.24 -9.65
C GLN A 52 8.42 5.88 -8.98
N PRO A 53 9.43 5.00 -8.89
CA PRO A 53 9.25 3.64 -8.38
C PRO A 53 8.71 3.59 -6.95
N TRP A 54 9.15 4.50 -6.09
CA TRP A 54 8.72 4.55 -4.70
C TRP A 54 7.23 4.86 -4.53
N HIS A 55 6.59 5.52 -5.50
CA HIS A 55 5.14 5.70 -5.51
C HIS A 55 4.40 4.36 -5.61
N GLN A 56 4.98 3.37 -6.29
CA GLN A 56 4.40 2.02 -6.39
C GLN A 56 4.53 1.25 -5.07
N ILE A 57 5.61 1.49 -4.30
CA ILE A 57 5.76 0.95 -2.94
C ILE A 57 4.66 1.49 -2.05
N GLU A 58 4.47 2.82 -2.06
CA GLU A 58 3.45 3.46 -1.25
C GLU A 58 2.05 2.97 -1.65
N SER A 59 1.81 2.74 -2.95
CA SER A 59 0.59 2.10 -3.44
C SER A 59 0.39 0.69 -2.87
N LEU A 60 1.45 -0.12 -2.83
CA LEU A 60 1.40 -1.46 -2.24
C LEU A 60 1.03 -1.44 -0.74
N VAL A 61 1.49 -0.44 0.01
CA VAL A 61 1.07 -0.25 1.41
C VAL A 61 -0.44 -0.07 1.51
N TYR A 62 -1.02 0.72 0.61
CA TYR A 62 -2.47 0.94 0.59
C TYR A 62 -3.25 -0.30 0.14
N VAL A 63 -2.68 -1.13 -0.73
CA VAL A 63 -3.24 -2.45 -1.05
C VAL A 63 -3.25 -3.35 0.19
N ILE A 64 -2.16 -3.38 0.95
CA ILE A 64 -2.09 -4.16 2.19
C ILE A 64 -3.10 -3.63 3.21
N LEU A 65 -3.20 -2.32 3.38
CA LEU A 65 -4.19 -1.70 4.27
C LEU A 65 -5.62 -2.07 3.87
N PHE A 66 -5.93 -2.04 2.57
CA PHE A 66 -7.23 -2.47 2.06
C PHE A 66 -7.52 -3.93 2.40
N VAL A 67 -6.56 -4.83 2.17
CA VAL A 67 -6.68 -6.27 2.52
C VAL A 67 -6.96 -6.46 4.00
N VAL A 68 -6.26 -5.73 4.86
CA VAL A 68 -6.47 -5.77 6.31
C VAL A 68 -7.87 -5.29 6.67
N PHE A 69 -8.35 -4.21 6.05
CA PHE A 69 -9.70 -3.69 6.30
C PHE A 69 -10.79 -4.67 5.85
N ILE A 70 -10.67 -5.30 4.68
CA ILE A 70 -11.69 -6.26 4.18
C ILE A 70 -11.59 -7.64 4.86
N ARG A 71 -10.50 -7.90 5.59
CA ARG A 71 -10.25 -9.16 6.29
C ARG A 71 -9.74 -8.91 7.72
N PRO A 72 -10.54 -8.25 8.58
CA PRO A 72 -10.09 -7.81 9.90
C PRO A 72 -9.54 -8.95 10.77
N ASN A 73 -10.08 -10.16 10.61
CA ASN A 73 -9.73 -11.34 11.41
C ASN A 73 -8.71 -12.27 10.73
N GLY A 74 -8.02 -11.82 9.67
CA GLY A 74 -6.95 -12.57 9.01
C GLY A 74 -7.31 -13.15 7.64
N GLY A 75 -6.38 -13.89 7.04
CA GLY A 75 -6.43 -14.24 5.61
C GLY A 75 -7.66 -15.02 5.13
N GLY A 76 -8.34 -15.77 6.00
CA GLY A 76 -9.57 -16.52 5.68
C GLY A 76 -10.88 -15.78 5.98
N ASP A 77 -10.80 -14.55 6.48
CA ASP A 77 -11.97 -13.76 6.85
C ASP A 77 -12.75 -13.28 5.62
N LEU A 78 -14.07 -13.41 5.69
CA LEU A 78 -15.03 -13.01 4.66
C LEU A 78 -16.08 -12.02 5.19
N SER A 79 -15.90 -11.49 6.39
CA SER A 79 -16.82 -10.55 7.03
C SER A 79 -16.88 -9.19 6.32
N GLY A 80 -15.87 -8.84 5.53
CA GLY A 80 -15.77 -7.55 4.87
C GLY A 80 -15.25 -6.45 5.79
N MET A 81 -15.38 -5.19 5.37
CA MET A 81 -14.94 -4.06 6.17
C MET A 81 -15.88 -3.78 7.33
N ALA A 82 -15.33 -3.48 8.50
CA ALA A 82 -16.07 -2.85 9.59
C ALA A 82 -16.45 -1.40 9.23
N GLU A 83 -17.53 -0.87 9.81
CA GLU A 83 -18.06 0.48 9.52
C GLU A 83 -16.99 1.57 9.67
N ASP A 84 -16.24 1.57 10.78
CA ASP A 84 -15.13 2.53 11.00
C ASP A 84 -14.05 2.43 9.90
N ALA A 85 -13.77 1.21 9.42
CA ALA A 85 -12.79 0.97 8.37
C ALA A 85 -13.31 1.43 6.99
N GLU A 86 -14.60 1.26 6.72
CA GLU A 86 -15.25 1.80 5.53
C GLU A 86 -15.19 3.33 5.50
N ASP A 87 -15.41 3.99 6.63
CA ASP A 87 -15.35 5.44 6.71
C ASP A 87 -13.94 5.97 6.48
N VAL A 88 -12.92 5.32 7.05
CA VAL A 88 -11.53 5.60 6.71
C VAL A 88 -11.29 5.35 5.22
N TRP A 89 -11.76 4.24 4.65
CA TRP A 89 -11.60 3.93 3.24
C TRP A 89 -12.22 4.98 2.32
N LYS A 90 -13.43 5.46 2.64
CA LYS A 90 -14.11 6.54 1.91
C LYS A 90 -13.27 7.81 1.91
N LEU A 91 -12.69 8.19 3.05
CA LEU A 91 -11.82 9.37 3.16
C LEU A 91 -10.55 9.20 2.30
N LEU A 92 -9.93 8.02 2.34
CA LEU A 92 -8.76 7.72 1.52
C LEU A 92 -9.06 7.72 0.01
N ASN A 93 -10.31 7.49 -0.39
CA ASN A 93 -10.73 7.41 -1.79
C ASN A 93 -11.47 8.66 -2.31
N MET A 94 -11.54 9.73 -1.53
CA MET A 94 -12.24 10.95 -1.91
C MET A 94 -11.28 11.98 -2.49
N ASP A 95 -11.62 12.56 -3.65
CA ASP A 95 -10.81 13.63 -4.25
C ASP A 95 -10.63 14.81 -3.29
N GLY A 96 -9.44 15.40 -3.27
CA GLY A 96 -9.04 16.46 -2.34
C GLY A 96 -8.78 16.00 -0.89
N TRP A 97 -9.50 15.00 -0.38
CA TRP A 97 -9.32 14.49 0.99
C TRP A 97 -8.31 13.36 1.10
N ALA A 98 -8.13 12.56 0.04
CA ALA A 98 -7.24 11.42 0.03
C ALA A 98 -5.81 11.78 0.48
N TYR A 99 -5.27 12.89 -0.03
CA TYR A 99 -3.95 13.40 0.38
C TYR A 99 -3.91 13.72 1.89
N LEU A 100 -4.84 14.57 2.36
CA LEU A 100 -4.89 15.01 3.76
C LEU A 100 -5.12 13.85 4.73
N SER A 101 -6.00 12.91 4.38
CA SER A 101 -6.28 11.73 5.18
C SER A 101 -5.07 10.80 5.27
N LYS A 102 -4.31 10.63 4.20
CA LYS A 102 -3.07 9.84 4.22
C LYS A 102 -1.97 10.52 5.05
N GLU A 103 -1.82 11.83 4.92
CA GLU A 103 -0.93 12.65 5.75
C GLU A 103 -1.31 12.63 7.23
N GLY A 104 -2.60 12.64 7.54
CA GLY A 104 -3.10 12.69 8.91
C GLY A 104 -3.16 11.34 9.60
N LEU A 105 -3.60 10.28 8.89
CA LEU A 105 -3.90 8.97 9.51
C LEU A 105 -2.77 7.96 9.34
N ILE A 106 -2.08 7.99 8.19
CA ILE A 106 -1.14 6.93 7.81
C ILE A 106 0.30 7.37 8.04
N ARG A 107 0.67 8.60 7.69
CA ARG A 107 2.05 9.08 7.87
C ARG A 107 2.52 9.07 9.34
N PRO A 108 1.77 9.63 10.31
CA PRO A 108 2.27 9.80 11.66
C PRO A 108 2.29 8.45 12.37
N PRO A 109 3.44 8.00 12.94
CA PRO A 109 3.55 6.68 13.55
C PRO A 109 2.48 6.40 14.61
N VAL A 110 2.14 7.40 15.44
CA VAL A 110 1.13 7.28 16.49
C VAL A 110 -0.26 7.05 15.91
N HIS A 111 -0.67 7.84 14.90
CA HIS A 111 -2.00 7.71 14.30
C HIS A 111 -2.13 6.40 13.53
N ARG A 112 -1.06 5.98 12.85
CA ARG A 112 -1.00 4.69 12.17
C ARG A 112 -1.12 3.52 13.13
N GLN A 113 -0.42 3.57 14.27
CA GLN A 113 -0.57 2.53 15.31
C GLN A 113 -1.99 2.46 15.85
N VAL A 114 -2.63 3.60 16.08
CA VAL A 114 -4.04 3.65 16.50
C VAL A 114 -4.96 3.04 15.45
N LEU A 115 -4.77 3.41 14.18
CA LEU A 115 -5.53 2.87 13.05
C LEU A 115 -5.38 1.35 12.92
N LEU A 116 -4.16 0.83 13.11
CA LEU A 116 -3.86 -0.58 12.92
C LEU A 116 -4.15 -1.45 14.15
N LYS A 117 -4.34 -0.84 15.32
CA LYS A 117 -4.53 -1.53 16.61
C LYS A 117 -5.60 -2.65 16.57
N PRO A 118 -6.79 -2.46 15.96
CA PRO A 118 -7.81 -3.50 15.92
C PRO A 118 -7.39 -4.78 15.19
N TYR A 119 -6.41 -4.68 14.29
CA TYR A 119 -6.01 -5.77 13.40
C TYR A 119 -4.80 -6.55 13.92
N LEU A 120 -4.08 -6.05 14.93
CA LEU A 120 -2.80 -6.60 15.37
C LEU A 120 -2.90 -8.02 15.94
N GLU A 121 -4.07 -8.43 16.43
CA GLU A 121 -4.28 -9.79 16.92
C GLU A 121 -4.12 -10.83 15.79
N HIS A 122 -4.64 -10.51 14.60
CA HIS A 122 -4.62 -11.41 13.45
C HIS A 122 -3.55 -11.07 12.42
N TRP A 123 -3.03 -9.84 12.48
CA TRP A 123 -2.05 -9.28 11.56
C TRP A 123 -0.87 -8.65 12.32
N GLY A 124 -0.28 -9.41 13.24
CA GLY A 124 0.73 -8.91 14.18
C GLY A 124 2.00 -8.30 13.57
N ASP A 125 2.28 -8.55 12.29
CA ASP A 125 3.50 -8.08 11.61
C ASP A 125 3.29 -6.74 10.87
N LEU A 126 2.07 -6.18 10.89
CA LEU A 126 1.72 -4.91 10.24
C LEU A 126 2.51 -3.67 10.74
N PRO A 127 2.81 -3.52 12.04
CA PRO A 127 3.55 -2.35 12.52
C PRO A 127 4.99 -2.29 12.01
N GLU A 128 5.63 -3.45 11.80
CA GLU A 128 6.98 -3.52 11.21
C GLU A 128 6.93 -3.13 9.73
N LEU A 129 5.97 -3.69 8.98
CA LEU A 129 5.79 -3.38 7.56
C LEU A 129 5.52 -1.89 7.32
N ALA A 130 4.77 -1.24 8.22
CA ALA A 130 4.49 0.18 8.14
C ALA A 130 5.57 1.10 8.74
N GLY A 131 6.47 0.57 9.55
CA GLY A 131 7.68 1.27 10.01
C GLY A 131 8.76 1.29 8.92
N GLU A 132 8.91 0.16 8.23
CA GLU A 132 9.83 -0.01 7.10
C GLU A 132 9.46 0.93 5.94
N THR A 133 8.18 1.23 5.71
CA THR A 133 7.76 2.18 4.66
C THR A 133 8.20 3.62 4.91
N SER A 134 8.27 4.07 6.16
CA SER A 134 8.82 5.40 6.49
C SER A 134 10.35 5.45 6.31
N TYR A 135 11.03 4.33 6.59
CA TYR A 135 12.46 4.17 6.35
C TYR A 135 12.78 4.14 4.84
N LEU A 136 11.98 3.41 4.06
CA LEU A 136 12.04 3.40 2.61
C LEU A 136 11.76 4.81 2.06
N GLU A 137 10.68 5.49 2.45
CA GLU A 137 10.38 6.87 2.02
C GLU A 137 11.58 7.82 2.23
N ALA A 138 12.24 7.76 3.39
CA ALA A 138 13.39 8.60 3.70
C ALA A 138 14.64 8.31 2.84
N ARG A 139 14.93 7.03 2.53
CA ARG A 139 16.08 6.62 1.71
C ARG A 139 15.83 6.74 0.20
N TRP A 140 14.56 6.69 -0.21
CA TRP A 140 14.17 6.81 -1.61
C TRP A 140 13.94 8.27 -2.02
N GLY A 141 13.37 9.09 -1.13
CA GLY A 141 13.24 10.54 -1.35
C GLY A 141 14.59 11.26 -1.48
N SER A 142 15.68 10.68 -0.98
CA SER A 142 17.05 11.16 -1.19
C SER A 142 17.69 10.69 -2.50
N GLY A 143 17.08 9.74 -3.22
CA GLY A 143 17.61 9.16 -4.45
C GLY A 143 18.75 8.15 -4.24
N GLU A 144 18.96 7.65 -3.02
CA GLU A 144 20.08 6.76 -2.68
C GLU A 144 19.90 5.30 -3.14
N LEU A 145 18.73 4.93 -3.66
CA LEU A 145 18.38 3.53 -3.95
C LEU A 145 18.04 3.31 -5.44
N SER A 146 18.52 2.19 -5.99
CA SER A 146 18.26 1.77 -7.38
C SER A 146 17.04 0.84 -7.46
N HIS A 147 16.39 0.79 -8.64
CA HIS A 147 15.24 -0.10 -8.90
C HIS A 147 15.48 -1.57 -8.52
N ASP A 148 16.69 -2.10 -8.70
CA ASP A 148 17.01 -3.49 -8.33
C ASP A 148 17.00 -3.68 -6.80
N GLN A 149 17.44 -2.66 -6.06
CA GLN A 149 17.38 -2.67 -4.60
C GLN A 149 15.93 -2.58 -4.10
N LEU A 150 15.03 -1.97 -4.88
CA LEU A 150 13.59 -1.98 -4.59
C LEU A 150 13.00 -3.38 -4.63
N VAL A 151 13.25 -4.09 -5.73
CA VAL A 151 12.75 -5.45 -5.91
C VAL A 151 13.28 -6.32 -4.77
N ALA A 152 14.57 -6.23 -4.45
CA ALA A 152 15.17 -6.97 -3.35
C ALA A 152 14.56 -6.63 -1.97
N ASP A 153 14.30 -5.36 -1.68
CA ASP A 153 13.71 -4.94 -0.40
C ASP A 153 12.23 -5.38 -0.29
N LEU A 154 11.47 -5.33 -1.39
CA LEU A 154 10.09 -5.85 -1.46
C LEU A 154 10.05 -7.37 -1.33
N GLU A 155 10.94 -8.09 -2.02
CA GLU A 155 11.09 -9.54 -1.88
C GLU A 155 11.42 -9.92 -0.44
N LYS A 156 12.36 -9.21 0.18
CA LYS A 156 12.74 -9.43 1.59
C LYS A 156 11.60 -9.15 2.57
N LEU A 157 10.82 -8.10 2.32
CA LEU A 157 9.63 -7.78 3.11
C LEU A 157 8.56 -8.88 2.98
N LEU A 158 8.33 -9.36 1.76
CA LEU A 158 7.40 -10.46 1.48
C LEU A 158 7.87 -11.77 2.11
N GLU A 159 9.15 -12.12 1.96
CA GLU A 159 9.78 -13.28 2.58
C GLU A 159 9.66 -13.25 4.10
N LYS A 160 9.99 -12.12 4.73
CA LYS A 160 9.85 -11.91 6.17
C LYS A 160 8.39 -12.12 6.61
N THR A 161 7.44 -11.54 5.88
CA THR A 161 6.00 -11.71 6.14
C THR A 161 5.54 -13.17 6.01
N VAL A 162 6.09 -13.92 5.04
CA VAL A 162 5.80 -15.35 4.84
C VAL A 162 6.42 -16.20 5.96
N GLN A 163 7.65 -15.92 6.34
CA GLN A 163 8.39 -16.68 7.35
C GLN A 163 7.79 -16.49 8.75
N THR A 164 7.40 -15.28 9.12
CA THR A 164 6.70 -15.01 10.38
C THR A 164 5.32 -15.69 10.47
N LYS A 165 4.67 -15.95 9.32
CA LYS A 165 3.45 -16.79 9.28
C LYS A 165 3.75 -18.27 9.48
N GLN A 166 4.87 -18.79 8.97
CA GLN A 166 5.25 -20.20 9.14
C GLN A 166 5.66 -20.52 10.59
N GLU A 167 6.37 -19.61 11.27
CA GLU A 167 6.78 -19.78 12.68
C GLU A 167 5.60 -19.77 13.67
N LYS A 168 4.46 -19.18 13.29
CA LYS A 168 3.23 -19.11 14.11
C LYS A 168 2.30 -20.32 13.95
N ILE A 169 2.57 -21.23 13.01
CA ILE A 169 1.82 -22.49 12.88
C ILE A 169 2.53 -23.53 13.76
N PRO A 170 1.92 -24.01 14.87
CA PRO A 170 2.55 -25.03 15.67
C PRO A 170 2.67 -26.30 14.84
N VAL A 171 3.90 -26.82 14.71
CA VAL A 171 4.14 -28.17 14.20
C VAL A 171 3.49 -29.12 15.20
N ILE A 172 2.31 -29.63 14.85
CA ILE A 172 1.68 -30.74 15.57
C ILE A 172 2.52 -31.97 15.21
N VAL A 173 3.41 -32.36 16.14
CA VAL A 173 4.09 -33.67 16.15
C VAL A 173 3.25 -34.65 16.94
#